data_AF-A0A2W4UAD3-F1
#
_entry.id   AF-A0A2W4UAD3-F1
#
_cell.length_a   1.000
_cell.length_b   1.000
_cell.length_c   1.000
_cell.angle_alpha   90.00
_cell.angle_beta   90.00
_cell.angle_gamma   90.00
#
_symmetry.space_group_name_H-M   'P 1'
#
loop_
_entity.id
_entity.type
_entity.pdbx_description
1 polymer ?
#
loop_
_entity_poly.entity_id
_entity_poly.type
_entity_poly.pdbx_seq_one_letter_code
_entity_poly.pdbx_strand_id
1 'polypeptide(L)'
;MNRRSLPIVYELLDASLAARALWVPCAAAHCPTIQPGESKRIAKRDIVRAGEPHEVIAYWWHLVRLSDNEFQPDSIRAIRTEY
;
A
#
# COMPACT_ATOMS: atom_id res chain seq x y z
N MET A 1 13.55 -12.23 -0.10
CA MET A 1 14.43 -11.68 0.97
C MET A 1 13.70 -10.47 1.56
N ASN A 2 13.33 -10.50 2.83
CA ASN A 2 12.45 -9.47 3.43
C ASN A 2 13.28 -8.22 3.77
N ARG A 3 13.27 -7.19 2.91
CA ARG A 3 14.14 -6.01 3.04
C ARG A 3 13.60 -4.99 4.04
N ARG A 4 13.62 -5.35 5.33
CA ARG A 4 13.11 -4.54 6.45
C ARG A 4 13.75 -3.15 6.59
N SER A 5 14.90 -2.91 5.96
CA SER A 5 15.59 -1.62 5.95
C SER A 5 15.12 -0.67 4.84
N LEU A 6 14.22 -1.10 3.97
CA LEU A 6 13.65 -0.25 2.92
C LEU A 6 12.30 0.31 3.35
N PRO A 7 11.91 1.49 2.83
CA PRO A 7 10.58 2.03 3.05
C PRO A 7 9.51 1.06 2.55
N ILE A 8 8.40 1.02 3.28
CA ILE A 8 7.20 0.29 2.87
C ILE A 8 6.35 1.23 2.04
N VAL A 9 5.96 0.81 0.84
CA VAL A 9 4.91 1.45 0.05
C VAL A 9 3.58 0.80 0.37
N TYR A 10 2.52 1.60 0.43
CA TYR A 10 1.21 1.08 0.79
C TYR A 10 0.09 1.69 -0.06
N GLU A 11 -1.01 0.94 -0.16
CA GLU A 11 -2.25 1.34 -0.80
C GLU A 11 -3.44 0.84 0.04
N LEU A 12 -4.52 1.62 0.09
CA LEU A 12 -5.70 1.32 0.90
C LEU A 12 -6.92 1.33 -0.01
N LEU A 13 -7.71 0.27 0.04
CA LEU A 13 -8.88 0.11 -0.82
C LEU A 13 -10.09 -0.32 -0.01
N ASP A 14 -11.26 0.20 -0.37
CA ASP A 14 -12.55 -0.36 0.04
C ASP A 14 -12.60 -1.84 -0.37
N ALA A 15 -12.97 -2.72 0.58
CA ALA A 15 -13.02 -4.16 0.34
C ALA A 15 -13.98 -4.54 -0.81
N SER A 16 -15.08 -3.78 -0.98
CA SER A 16 -16.03 -3.99 -2.07
C SER A 16 -15.48 -3.64 -3.46
N LEU A 17 -14.44 -2.80 -3.52
CA LEU A 17 -13.80 -2.35 -4.76
C LEU A 17 -12.53 -3.15 -5.09
N ALA A 18 -11.92 -3.81 -4.12
CA ALA A 18 -10.66 -4.53 -4.28
C ALA A 18 -10.69 -5.54 -5.46
N ALA A 19 -11.75 -6.33 -5.60
CA ALA A 19 -11.86 -7.31 -6.69
C ALA A 19 -11.95 -6.67 -8.10
N ARG A 20 -12.33 -5.39 -8.19
CA ARG A 20 -12.48 -4.64 -9.44
C ARG A 20 -11.31 -3.69 -9.71
N ALA A 21 -10.38 -3.56 -8.77
CA ALA A 21 -9.24 -2.68 -8.92
C ALA A 21 -8.30 -3.19 -10.02
N LEU A 22 -7.79 -2.27 -10.84
CA LEU A 22 -6.65 -2.54 -11.70
C LEU A 22 -5.40 -2.55 -10.81
N TRP A 23 -4.98 -3.75 -10.40
CA TRP A 23 -3.86 -3.96 -9.49
C TRP A 23 -2.53 -3.64 -10.18
N VAL A 24 -2.07 -2.39 -10.02
CA VAL A 24 -0.71 -2.00 -10.37
C VAL A 24 -0.11 -1.35 -9.12
N PRO A 25 0.75 -2.08 -8.38
CA PRO A 25 1.40 -1.54 -7.19
C PRO A 25 2.12 -0.23 -7.52
N CYS A 26 1.81 0.82 -6.78
CA CYS A 26 2.52 2.08 -6.89
C CYS A 26 4.03 1.85 -6.66
N ALA A 27 4.86 2.24 -7.63
CA ALA A 27 6.31 1.98 -7.62
C ALA A 27 7.19 3.21 -7.87
N ALA A 28 6.60 4.42 -7.87
CA ALA A 28 7.27 5.69 -8.16
C ALA A 28 7.64 6.47 -6.88
N ALA A 29 8.53 7.48 -7.02
CA ALA A 29 9.00 8.31 -5.90
C ALA A 29 7.90 9.09 -5.17
N HIS A 30 6.74 9.31 -5.80
CA HIS A 30 5.60 10.02 -5.20
C HIS A 30 4.61 9.08 -4.47
N CYS A 31 4.87 7.78 -4.45
CA CYS A 31 3.99 6.84 -3.77
C CYS A 31 4.03 7.05 -2.25
N PRO A 32 2.92 6.81 -1.54
CA PRO A 32 2.90 6.90 -0.08
C PRO A 32 3.85 5.86 0.53
N THR A 33 4.78 6.32 1.36
CA THR A 33 5.73 5.44 2.06
C THR A 33 5.68 5.59 3.57
N ILE A 34 6.12 4.55 4.29
CA ILE A 34 6.43 4.55 5.72
C ILE A 34 7.90 4.13 5.87
N GLN A 35 8.71 4.93 6.57
CA GLN A 35 10.12 4.59 6.77
C GLN A 35 10.27 3.44 7.78
N PRO A 36 11.39 2.69 7.74
CA PRO A 36 11.66 1.64 8.73
C PRO A 36 11.57 2.17 10.16
N GLY A 37 10.80 1.47 11.00
CA GLY A 37 10.61 1.83 12.42
C GLY A 37 9.57 2.93 12.68
N GLU A 38 9.04 3.56 11.64
CA GLU A 38 7.98 4.54 11.79
C GLU A 38 6.59 3.88 11.86
N SER A 39 5.68 4.57 12.54
CA SER A 39 4.25 4.26 12.52
C SER A 39 3.51 5.44 11.90
N LYS A 40 2.61 5.16 10.97
CA LYS A 40 1.77 6.17 10.32
C LYS A 40 0.31 5.94 10.69
N ARG A 41 -0.32 6.97 11.27
CA ARG A 41 -1.78 6.99 11.46
C ARG A 41 -2.42 7.55 10.20
N ILE A 42 -3.37 6.83 9.62
CA ILE A 42 -4.04 7.20 8.38
C ILE A 42 -5.49 7.54 8.72
N ALA A 43 -5.94 8.73 8.34
CA ALA A 43 -7.31 9.13 8.62
C ALA A 43 -8.28 8.42 7.67
N LYS A 44 -9.43 7.97 8.18
CA LYS A 44 -10.47 7.28 7.40
C LYS A 44 -10.81 8.02 6.09
N ARG A 45 -10.94 9.35 6.15
CA ARG A 45 -11.22 10.20 4.97
C ARG A 45 -10.20 10.12 3.83
N ASP A 46 -8.95 9.75 4.12
CA ASP A 46 -7.88 9.68 3.12
C ASP A 46 -7.94 8.38 2.30
N ILE A 47 -8.67 7.39 2.81
CA ILE A 47 -8.92 6.08 2.19
C ILE A 47 -10.17 6.15 1.33
N VAL A 48 -11.16 6.87 1.84
CA VAL A 48 -12.53 6.81 1.39
C VAL A 48 -12.80 7.98 0.44
N ARG A 49 -12.33 7.86 -0.80
CA ARG A 49 -12.71 8.79 -1.88
C ARG A 49 -14.07 8.43 -2.53
N ALA A 50 -14.78 7.38 -2.08
CA ALA A 50 -15.90 6.80 -2.83
C ALA A 50 -17.17 6.35 -2.05
N GLY A 51 -17.32 6.56 -0.73
CA GLY A 51 -18.54 6.12 -0.01
C GLY A 51 -18.42 6.05 1.52
N GLU A 52 -19.18 5.19 2.18
CA GLU A 52 -18.93 4.77 3.57
C GLU A 52 -18.60 3.26 3.61
N PRO A 53 -17.33 2.86 3.38
CA PRO A 53 -16.94 1.47 3.53
C PRO A 53 -17.07 1.03 4.98
N HIS A 54 -17.71 -0.12 5.17
CA HIS A 54 -17.66 -0.87 6.42
C HIS A 54 -16.29 -1.56 6.61
N GLU A 55 -15.59 -1.86 5.52
CA GLU A 55 -14.33 -2.60 5.54
C GLU A 55 -13.32 -2.05 4.52
N VAL A 56 -12.05 -2.04 4.91
CA VAL A 56 -10.94 -1.63 4.06
C VAL A 56 -9.89 -2.72 4.09
N ILE A 57 -9.20 -2.88 2.97
CA ILE A 57 -8.01 -3.71 2.87
C ILE A 57 -6.81 -2.80 2.67
N ALA A 58 -5.83 -2.89 3.57
CA ALA A 58 -4.55 -2.23 3.44
C ALA A 58 -3.55 -3.19 2.80
N TYR A 59 -2.94 -2.78 1.69
CA TYR A 59 -1.89 -3.49 0.99
C TYR A 59 -0.55 -2.80 1.20
N TRP A 60 0.52 -3.57 1.33
CA TRP A 60 1.86 -3.00 1.43
C TRP A 60 2.96 -3.93 0.93
N TRP A 61 4.05 -3.33 0.45
CA TRP A 61 5.20 -4.01 -0.16
C TRP A 61 6.49 -3.20 0.02
N HIS A 62 7.65 -3.85 -0.11
CA HIS A 62 8.91 -3.13 -0.35
C HIS A 62 9.18 -3.05 -1.85
N LEU A 63 9.74 -1.94 -2.31
CA LEU A 63 10.24 -1.80 -3.67
C LEU A 63 11.70 -2.25 -3.77
N VAL A 64 11.98 -3.15 -4.70
CA VAL A 64 13.33 -3.56 -5.08
C VAL A 64 13.66 -2.86 -6.38
N ARG A 65 14.69 -2.00 -6.34
CA ARG A 65 15.24 -1.40 -7.55
C ARG A 65 15.92 -2.48 -8.39
N LEU A 66 15.46 -2.65 -9.63
CA LEU A 66 16.06 -3.54 -10.63
C LEU A 66 17.05 -2.78 -11.52
N SER A 67 16.68 -1.56 -11.91
CA SER A 67 17.51 -0.64 -12.72
C SER A 67 17.19 0.82 -12.39
N ASP A 68 17.74 1.78 -13.14
CA ASP A 68 17.66 3.19 -12.75
C ASP A 68 16.24 3.72 -12.60
N ASN A 69 15.29 3.20 -13.38
CA ASN A 69 13.88 3.60 -13.40
C ASN A 69 12.92 2.40 -13.25
N GLU A 70 13.43 1.24 -12.83
CA GLU A 70 12.64 0.03 -12.74
C GLU A 70 12.64 -0.50 -11.32
N PHE A 71 11.44 -0.68 -10.78
CA PHE A 71 11.21 -1.18 -9.44
C PHE A 71 10.22 -2.33 -9.50
N GLN A 72 10.51 -3.38 -8.74
CA GLN A 72 9.62 -4.53 -8.58
C GLN A 72 9.22 -4.67 -7.11
N PRO A 73 7.94 -4.95 -6.80
CA PRO A 73 7.55 -5.30 -5.44
C PRO A 73 8.20 -6.63 -5.02
N ASP A 74 8.82 -6.66 -3.82
CA ASP A 74 9.45 -7.88 -3.29
C ASP A 74 8.42 -8.92 -2.83
N SER A 75 7.32 -8.44 -2.27
CA SER A 75 6.24 -9.18 -1.64
C SER A 75 5.07 -8.23 -1.41
N ILE A 76 3.84 -8.70 -1.66
CA ILE A 76 2.63 -7.95 -1.34
C ILE A 76 1.99 -8.60 -0.11
N ARG A 77 1.72 -7.78 0.90
CA ARG A 77 1.00 -8.17 2.12
C ARG A 77 -0.31 -7.41 2.16
N ALA A 78 -1.30 -8.00 2.81
CA ALA A 78 -2.60 -7.38 2.98
C ALA A 78 -3.15 -7.66 4.38
N ILE A 79 -3.91 -6.71 4.91
CA ILE A 79 -4.75 -6.88 6.09
C ILE A 79 -6.09 -6.25 5.83
N ARG A 80 -7.17 -6.98 6.13
CA ARG A 80 -8.53 -6.47 6.12
C ARG A 80 -8.87 -6.00 7.52
N THR A 81 -9.45 -4.81 7.61
CA THR A 81 -9.89 -4.21 8.87
C THR A 81 -11.26 -3.58 8.71
N GLU A 82 -12.07 -3.71 9.76
CA GLU A 82 -13.29 -2.95 9.95
C GLU A 82 -12.94 -1.57 10.55
N TYR A 83 -13.83 -0.59 10.39
CA TYR A 83 -13.72 0.76 10.95
C TYR A 83 -14.82 1.06 11.95
#